data_AF-A0AAV6A3K3-F1
#
_entry.id   AF-A0AAV6A3K3-F1
#
_cell.length_a   1.000
_cell.length_b   1.000
_cell.length_c   1.000
_cell.angle_alpha   90.00
_cell.angle_beta   90.00
_cell.angle_gamma   90.00
#
_symmetry.space_group_name_H-M   'P 1'
#
loop_
_entity.id
_entity.type
_entity.pdbx_description
1 polymer ?
#
loop_
_entity_poly.entity_id
_entity_poly.type
_entity_poly.pdbx_seq_one_letter_code
_entity_poly.pdbx_strand_id
1 'polypeptide(L)'
;MAGTAKDGSSAARAVTGWTGTSQAFGCAVGVILGWAVLGPVFAFSDTWQLVINTGTTVVTFLMVFLIQRYQNKDSQAIHLKLNEIVAALQGASNRLINVEDLTEQEVQLLHRHYQQLSEIAKRDGSLTQSHSIEEAETRAVAKKRAR
;
A
#
# COMPACT_ATOMS: atom_id res chain seq x y z
N MET A 1 -23.55 20.06 -3.75
CA MET A 1 -23.76 18.61 -3.98
C MET A 1 -22.57 17.83 -3.40
N ALA A 2 -22.49 17.67 -2.08
CA ALA A 2 -21.37 17.04 -1.38
C ALA A 2 -21.87 16.01 -0.33
N GLY A 3 -22.81 15.17 -0.73
CA GLY A 3 -23.55 14.28 0.19
C GLY A 3 -23.34 12.77 0.01
N THR A 4 -22.65 12.31 -1.05
CA THR A 4 -22.67 10.88 -1.44
C THR A 4 -21.39 10.10 -1.15
N ALA A 5 -20.30 10.76 -0.70
CA ALA A 5 -19.01 10.11 -0.49
C ALA A 5 -18.80 9.48 0.91
N LYS A 6 -19.65 9.82 1.90
CA LYS A 6 -19.49 9.31 3.29
C LYS A 6 -19.99 7.87 3.46
N ASP A 7 -21.06 7.49 2.75
CA ASP A 7 -21.73 6.20 2.94
C ASP A 7 -20.89 4.99 2.49
N GLY A 8 -20.20 5.11 1.36
CA GLY A 8 -19.41 3.99 0.82
C GLY A 8 -18.20 3.61 1.67
N SER A 9 -17.69 4.51 2.52
CA SER A 9 -16.53 4.24 3.40
C SER A 9 -16.92 3.60 4.73
N SER A 10 -18.15 3.88 5.20
CA SER A 10 -18.73 3.30 6.40
C SER A 10 -19.08 1.83 6.19
N ALA A 11 -19.82 1.53 5.11
CA ALA A 11 -20.20 0.17 4.77
C ALA A 11 -18.97 -0.73 4.52
N ALA A 12 -17.95 -0.23 3.82
CA ALA A 12 -16.72 -0.98 3.58
C ALA A 12 -15.97 -1.30 4.89
N ARG A 13 -15.81 -0.34 5.81
CA ARG A 13 -15.17 -0.60 7.12
C ARG A 13 -16.00 -1.52 8.00
N ALA A 14 -17.33 -1.41 7.98
CA ALA A 14 -18.21 -2.29 8.73
C ALA A 14 -18.11 -3.74 8.22
N VAL A 15 -18.11 -3.93 6.90
CA VAL A 15 -17.93 -5.23 6.27
C VAL A 15 -16.54 -5.80 6.57
N THR A 16 -15.46 -5.03 6.40
CA THR A 16 -14.08 -5.47 6.72
C THR A 16 -13.89 -5.77 8.21
N GLY A 17 -14.51 -4.99 9.10
CA GLY A 17 -14.48 -5.24 10.54
C GLY A 17 -15.22 -6.51 10.93
N TRP A 18 -16.37 -6.77 10.30
CA TRP A 18 -17.14 -8.01 10.53
C TRP A 18 -16.43 -9.23 9.96
N THR A 19 -15.99 -9.19 8.70
CA THR A 19 -15.35 -10.35 8.04
C THR A 19 -14.04 -10.78 8.69
N GLY A 20 -13.37 -9.90 9.44
CA GLY A 20 -12.16 -10.21 10.21
C GLY A 20 -12.39 -10.80 11.62
N THR A 21 -13.64 -10.89 12.09
CA THR A 21 -13.95 -11.34 13.46
C THR A 21 -14.24 -12.85 13.50
N SER A 22 -13.87 -13.56 14.57
CA SER A 22 -14.16 -15.01 14.75
C SER A 22 -15.64 -15.36 14.58
N GLN A 23 -16.54 -14.42 14.81
CA GLN A 23 -17.98 -14.58 14.59
C GLN A 23 -18.35 -14.70 13.11
N ALA A 24 -17.70 -13.96 12.20
CA ALA A 24 -17.96 -14.07 10.77
C ALA A 24 -17.46 -15.40 10.19
N PHE A 25 -16.33 -15.91 10.69
CA PHE A 25 -15.89 -17.26 10.36
C PHE A 25 -16.91 -18.31 10.83
N GLY A 26 -17.41 -18.18 12.06
CA GLY A 26 -18.48 -19.04 12.57
C GLY A 26 -19.75 -18.99 11.72
N CYS A 27 -20.19 -17.80 11.29
CA CYS A 27 -21.32 -17.64 10.38
C CYS A 27 -21.07 -18.28 9.01
N ALA A 28 -19.89 -18.09 8.42
CA ALA A 28 -19.54 -18.70 7.14
C ALA A 28 -19.55 -20.23 7.20
N VAL A 29 -18.97 -20.80 8.27
CA VAL A 29 -19.02 -22.24 8.53
C VAL A 29 -20.46 -22.71 8.71
N GLY A 30 -21.28 -21.96 9.46
CA GLY A 30 -22.71 -22.27 9.64
C GLY A 30 -23.49 -22.28 8.32
N VAL A 31 -23.22 -21.34 7.41
CA VAL A 31 -23.83 -21.31 6.07
C VAL A 31 -23.44 -22.54 5.25
N ILE A 32 -22.17 -22.94 5.28
CA ILE A 32 -21.68 -24.15 4.58
C ILE A 32 -22.32 -25.41 5.16
N LEU A 33 -22.40 -25.51 6.49
CA LEU A 33 -23.04 -26.64 7.16
C LEU A 33 -24.54 -26.70 6.87
N GLY A 34 -25.24 -25.56 6.89
CA GLY A 34 -26.64 -25.48 6.51
C GLY A 34 -26.87 -25.94 5.07
N TRP A 35 -26.06 -25.44 4.13
CA TRP A 35 -26.11 -25.89 2.73
C TRP A 35 -25.87 -27.40 2.59
N ALA A 36 -24.91 -27.96 3.32
CA ALA A 36 -24.59 -29.39 3.28
C ALA A 36 -25.73 -30.25 3.86
N VAL A 37 -26.37 -29.81 4.94
CA VAL A 37 -27.49 -30.53 5.58
C VAL A 37 -28.77 -30.46 4.74
N LEU A 38 -29.01 -29.36 4.03
CA LEU A 38 -30.13 -29.26 3.10
C LEU A 38 -29.87 -29.99 1.76
N GLY A 39 -28.61 -30.28 1.40
CA GLY A 39 -28.23 -30.98 0.17
C GLY A 39 -28.95 -32.32 -0.09
N PRO A 40 -29.06 -33.23 0.89
CA PRO A 40 -29.80 -34.50 0.75
C PRO A 40 -31.28 -34.33 0.41
N VAL A 41 -31.93 -33.25 0.90
CA VAL A 41 -33.34 -32.96 0.61
C VAL A 41 -33.54 -32.63 -0.87
N PHE A 42 -32.55 -31.97 -1.48
CA PHE A 42 -32.53 -31.60 -2.90
C PHE A 42 -31.73 -32.57 -3.77
N ALA A 43 -31.41 -33.77 -3.25
CA ALA A 43 -30.64 -34.82 -3.91
C ALA A 43 -29.32 -34.34 -4.54
N PHE A 44 -28.70 -33.28 -3.98
CA PHE A 44 -27.53 -32.61 -4.56
C PHE A 44 -27.67 -32.27 -6.06
N SER A 45 -28.88 -31.85 -6.48
CA SER A 45 -29.17 -31.48 -7.86
C SER A 45 -28.22 -30.41 -8.43
N ASP A 46 -28.12 -30.36 -9.77
CA ASP A 46 -27.29 -29.37 -10.47
C ASP A 46 -27.66 -27.93 -10.10
N THR A 47 -28.95 -27.64 -9.90
CA THR A 47 -29.41 -26.32 -9.45
C THR A 47 -28.95 -26.01 -8.02
N TRP A 48 -28.93 -27.00 -7.13
CA TRP A 48 -28.47 -26.82 -5.74
C TRP A 48 -26.97 -26.51 -5.64
N GLN A 49 -26.17 -27.17 -6.49
CA GLN A 49 -24.73 -26.91 -6.60
C GLN A 49 -24.45 -25.57 -7.31
N LEU A 50 -25.24 -25.24 -8.33
CA LEU A 50 -25.12 -23.97 -9.06
C LEU A 50 -25.29 -22.77 -8.11
N VAL A 51 -26.28 -22.81 -7.21
CA VAL A 51 -26.54 -21.70 -6.27
C VAL A 51 -25.31 -21.36 -5.42
N ILE A 52 -24.64 -22.36 -4.83
CA ILE A 52 -23.46 -22.09 -3.99
C ILE A 52 -22.25 -21.66 -4.82
N ASN A 53 -22.07 -22.24 -6.01
CA ASN A 53 -20.96 -21.92 -6.88
C ASN A 53 -21.09 -20.49 -7.45
N THR A 54 -22.26 -20.15 -7.98
CA THR A 54 -22.57 -18.80 -8.48
C THR A 54 -22.50 -17.77 -7.35
N GLY A 55 -23.07 -18.08 -6.18
CA GLY A 55 -23.03 -17.18 -5.01
C GLY A 55 -21.61 -16.90 -4.55
N THR A 56 -20.78 -17.93 -4.41
CA THR A 56 -19.38 -17.79 -4.00
C THR A 56 -18.58 -17.01 -5.03
N THR A 57 -18.86 -17.19 -6.33
CA THR A 57 -18.20 -16.43 -7.40
C THR A 57 -18.50 -14.94 -7.31
N VAL A 58 -19.76 -14.56 -7.09
CA VAL A 58 -20.16 -13.15 -6.90
C VAL A 58 -19.49 -12.56 -5.65
N VAL A 59 -19.52 -13.29 -4.53
CA VAL A 59 -18.87 -12.84 -3.28
C VAL A 59 -17.37 -12.67 -3.47
N THR A 60 -16.71 -13.61 -4.14
CA THR A 60 -15.28 -13.55 -4.43
C THR A 60 -14.94 -12.37 -5.34
N PHE A 61 -15.74 -12.13 -6.37
CA PHE A 61 -15.57 -10.97 -7.25
C PHE A 61 -15.66 -9.67 -6.45
N LEU A 62 -16.68 -9.52 -5.60
CA LEU A 62 -16.82 -8.37 -4.70
C LEU A 62 -15.64 -8.26 -3.71
N MET A 63 -15.17 -9.38 -3.17
CA MET A 63 -14.04 -9.44 -2.25
C MET A 63 -12.77 -8.90 -2.89
N VAL A 64 -12.49 -9.22 -4.16
CA VAL A 64 -11.32 -8.68 -4.89
C VAL A 64 -11.38 -7.16 -4.95
N PHE A 65 -12.53 -6.57 -5.30
CA PHE A 65 -12.67 -5.10 -5.30
C PHE A 65 -12.57 -4.49 -3.90
N LEU A 66 -13.13 -5.14 -2.89
CA LEU A 66 -13.02 -4.71 -1.49
C LEU A 66 -11.56 -4.72 -1.01
N ILE A 67 -10.83 -5.79 -1.30
CA ILE A 67 -9.40 -5.91 -1.00
C ILE A 67 -8.62 -4.82 -1.74
N GLN A 68 -8.84 -4.64 -3.03
CA GLN A 68 -8.17 -3.60 -3.82
C GLN A 68 -8.44 -2.20 -3.25
N ARG A 69 -9.68 -1.90 -2.86
CA ARG A 69 -10.05 -0.62 -2.25
C ARG A 69 -9.38 -0.40 -0.89
N TYR A 70 -9.33 -1.44 -0.06
CA TYR A 70 -8.69 -1.40 1.25
C TYR A 70 -7.16 -1.22 1.09
N GLN A 71 -6.53 -2.05 0.24
CA GLN A 71 -5.11 -1.99 -0.06
C GLN A 71 -4.70 -0.63 -0.64
N ASN A 72 -5.49 -0.06 -1.56
CA ASN A 72 -5.17 1.26 -2.13
C ASN A 72 -5.13 2.37 -1.06
N LYS A 73 -5.99 2.30 -0.05
CA LYS A 73 -6.02 3.28 1.05
C LYS A 73 -4.88 3.06 2.05
N ASP A 74 -4.58 1.81 2.40
CA ASP A 74 -3.51 1.48 3.35
C ASP A 74 -2.13 1.77 2.76
N SER A 75 -1.90 1.50 1.47
CA SER A 75 -0.64 1.86 0.79
C SER A 75 -0.36 3.35 0.87
N GLN A 76 -1.35 4.21 0.58
CA GLN A 76 -1.18 5.67 0.69
C GLN A 76 -0.83 6.13 2.11
N ALA A 77 -1.42 5.51 3.14
CA ALA A 77 -1.12 5.83 4.53
C ALA A 77 0.31 5.43 4.93
N ILE A 78 0.84 4.33 4.37
CA ILE A 78 2.23 3.90 4.58
C ILE A 78 3.20 4.91 3.95
N HIS A 79 2.94 5.35 2.72
CA HIS A 79 3.76 6.34 2.04
C HIS A 79 3.86 7.65 2.83
N LEU A 80 2.73 8.18 3.31
CA LEU A 80 2.70 9.40 4.14
C LEU A 80 3.50 9.26 5.43
N LYS A 81 3.39 8.12 6.13
CA LYS A 81 4.16 7.87 7.35
C LYS A 81 5.66 7.78 7.07
N LEU A 82 6.05 7.14 5.96
CA LEU A 82 7.45 7.05 5.56
C LEU A 82 8.01 8.43 5.20
N ASN A 83 7.24 9.24 4.47
CA ASN A 83 7.63 10.60 4.09
C ASN A 83 7.87 11.48 5.34
N GLU A 84 7.04 11.37 6.37
CA GLU A 84 7.25 12.07 7.65
C GLU A 84 8.55 11.62 8.35
N ILE A 85 8.84 10.31 8.38
CA ILE A 85 10.08 9.77 8.96
C ILE A 85 11.31 10.23 8.18
N VAL A 86 11.25 10.22 6.84
CA VAL A 86 12.32 10.69 5.96
C VAL A 86 12.54 12.19 6.18
N ALA A 87 11.48 12.99 6.28
CA ALA A 87 11.58 14.42 6.55
C ALA A 87 12.16 14.73 7.95
N ALA A 88 11.87 13.90 8.95
CA ALA A 88 12.35 14.08 10.32
C ALA A 88 13.82 13.64 10.54
N LEU A 89 14.39 12.83 9.64
CA LEU A 89 15.74 12.30 9.78
C LEU A 89 16.79 13.32 9.28
N GLN A 90 17.56 13.92 10.19
CA GLN A 90 18.69 14.79 9.82
C GLN A 90 19.70 13.99 8.97
N GLY A 91 19.91 14.41 7.72
CA GLY A 91 20.77 13.69 6.76
C GLY A 91 20.02 13.06 5.59
N ALA A 92 18.71 12.83 5.71
CA ALA A 92 17.91 12.37 4.59
C ALA A 92 17.64 13.53 3.62
N SER A 93 17.84 13.28 2.32
CA SER A 93 17.57 14.31 1.33
C SER A 93 16.06 14.46 1.15
N ASN A 94 15.56 15.70 1.29
CA ASN A 94 14.17 16.05 0.98
C ASN A 94 13.73 15.63 -0.43
N ARG A 95 14.66 15.35 -1.34
CA ARG A 95 14.38 14.91 -2.71
C ARG A 95 13.90 13.46 -2.82
N LEU A 96 13.90 12.69 -1.72
CA LEU A 96 13.28 11.36 -1.65
C LEU A 96 11.84 11.38 -1.12
N ILE A 97 11.35 12.53 -0.63
CA ILE A 97 9.97 12.68 -0.17
C ILE A 97 9.04 12.59 -1.39
N ASN A 98 7.96 11.82 -1.28
CA ASN A 98 7.00 11.56 -2.36
C ASN A 98 7.63 10.95 -3.63
N VAL A 99 8.67 10.12 -3.49
CA VAL A 99 9.33 9.46 -4.64
C VAL A 99 8.35 8.59 -5.45
N GLU A 100 7.28 8.09 -4.83
CA GLU A 100 6.21 7.31 -5.44
C GLU A 100 5.38 8.06 -6.48
N ASP A 101 5.35 9.40 -6.42
CA ASP A 101 4.60 10.25 -7.34
C ASP A 101 5.40 10.62 -8.59
N LEU A 102 6.71 10.34 -8.60
CA LEU A 102 7.60 10.64 -9.71
C LEU A 102 7.33 9.72 -10.90
N THR A 103 7.49 10.27 -12.11
CA THR A 103 7.50 9.46 -13.32
C THR A 103 8.72 8.54 -13.36
N GLU A 104 8.62 7.43 -14.11
CA GLU A 104 9.73 6.47 -14.28
C GLU A 104 11.04 7.17 -14.74
N GLN A 105 10.93 8.17 -15.62
CA GLN A 105 12.08 8.93 -16.11
C GLN A 105 12.73 9.76 -15.00
N GLU A 106 11.92 10.38 -14.13
CA GLU A 106 12.38 11.17 -13.00
C GLU A 106 13.02 10.28 -11.92
N VAL A 107 12.44 9.11 -11.65
CA VAL A 107 13.03 8.10 -10.74
C VAL A 107 14.39 7.66 -11.25
N GLN A 108 14.54 7.36 -12.55
CA GLN A 108 15.82 6.99 -13.14
C GLN A 108 16.87 8.12 -13.10
N LEU A 109 16.43 9.37 -13.29
CA LEU A 109 17.30 10.53 -13.16
C LEU A 109 17.79 10.70 -11.72
N LEU A 110 16.88 10.59 -10.75
CA LEU A 110 17.19 10.66 -9.33
C LEU A 110 18.17 9.54 -8.94
N HIS A 111 17.91 8.31 -9.39
CA HIS A 111 18.78 7.15 -9.14
C HIS A 111 20.20 7.38 -9.67
N ARG A 112 20.34 7.86 -10.92
CA ARG A 112 21.66 8.18 -11.51
C ARG A 112 22.41 9.24 -10.72
N HIS A 113 21.72 10.28 -10.26
CA HIS A 113 22.32 11.32 -9.44
C HIS A 113 22.85 10.79 -8.10
N TYR A 114 22.10 9.90 -7.44
CA TYR A 114 22.55 9.25 -6.20
C TYR A 114 23.72 8.29 -6.42
N GLN A 115 23.71 7.53 -7.52
CA GLN A 115 24.84 6.67 -7.88
C GLN A 115 26.12 7.50 -8.06
N GLN A 116 26.04 8.63 -8.75
CA GLN A 116 27.19 9.53 -8.95
C GLN A 116 27.71 10.07 -7.61
N LEU A 117 26.81 10.53 -6.74
CA LEU A 117 27.19 11.01 -5.40
C LEU A 117 27.81 9.92 -4.53
N SER A 118 27.28 8.69 -4.57
CA SER A 118 27.84 7.54 -3.88
C SER A 118 29.27 7.22 -4.36
N GLU A 119 29.49 7.23 -5.68
CA GLU A 119 30.82 7.00 -6.26
C GLU A 119 31.82 8.11 -5.89
N ILE A 120 31.38 9.37 -5.83
CA ILE A 120 32.21 10.48 -5.36
C ILE A 120 32.57 10.30 -3.88
N ALA A 121 31.60 9.95 -3.03
CA ALA A 121 31.82 9.73 -1.60
C ALA A 121 32.76 8.54 -1.31
N LYS A 122 32.66 7.45 -2.09
CA LYS A 122 33.58 6.31 -2.02
C LYS A 122 35.02 6.69 -2.36
N ARG A 123 35.22 7.58 -3.35
CA ARG A 123 36.55 8.05 -3.75
C ARG A 123 37.21 8.96 -2.71
N ASP A 124 36.42 9.74 -1.98
CA ASP A 124 36.91 10.67 -0.96
C ASP A 124 37.19 10.02 0.42
N GLY A 125 37.06 8.69 0.57
CA GLY A 125 37.43 7.96 1.79
C GLY A 125 36.55 8.24 3.03
N SER A 126 35.51 9.06 2.88
CA SER A 126 34.57 9.46 3.93
C SER A 126 33.42 8.46 4.06
N LEU A 127 33.70 7.22 4.47
CA LEU A 127 32.67 6.17 4.61
C LEU A 127 31.86 6.26 5.92
N THR A 128 32.23 7.13 6.88
CA THR A 128 31.66 7.13 8.24
C THR A 128 30.95 8.41 8.66
N GLN A 129 30.85 9.43 7.80
CA GLN A 129 30.02 10.61 8.09
C GLN A 129 28.82 10.66 7.15
N SER A 130 27.65 10.37 7.71
CA SER A 130 26.36 10.61 7.04
C SER A 130 26.13 12.12 6.99
N HIS A 131 26.70 12.77 5.98
CA HIS A 131 26.34 14.14 5.64
C HIS A 131 25.11 14.09 4.75
N SER A 132 24.13 14.96 5.01
CA SER A 132 23.05 15.17 4.03
C SER A 132 23.70 15.54 2.71
N ILE A 133 23.21 15.01 1.59
CA ILE A 133 23.71 15.35 0.25
C ILE A 133 23.61 16.88 0.01
N GLU A 134 22.65 17.53 0.67
CA GLU A 134 22.48 18.98 0.67
C GLU A 134 23.63 19.71 1.39
N GLU A 135 24.22 19.12 2.45
CA GLU A 135 25.42 19.65 3.11
C GLU A 135 26.69 19.47 2.25
N ALA A 136 26.77 18.38 1.49
CA ALA A 136 27.86 18.15 0.56
C ALA A 136 27.81 19.16 -0.61
N GLU A 137 26.62 19.41 -1.17
CA GLU A 137 26.43 20.41 -2.23
C GLU A 137 26.69 21.83 -1.72
N THR A 138 26.16 22.23 -0.57
CA THR A 138 26.39 23.56 0.01
C THR A 138 27.88 23.81 0.32
N ARG A 139 28.62 22.82 0.82
CA ARG A 139 30.08 22.92 1.01
C ARG A 139 30.85 23.00 -0.31
N ALA A 140 30.47 22.21 -1.31
CA ALA A 140 31.10 22.25 -2.62
C ALA A 140 30.88 23.61 -3.32
N VAL A 141 29.68 24.17 -3.20
CA VAL A 141 29.34 25.51 -3.69
C VAL A 141 30.10 26.59 -2.92
N ALA A 142 30.17 26.51 -1.59
CA ALA A 142 30.94 27.44 -0.76
C ALA A 142 32.43 27.44 -1.12
N LYS A 143 33.02 26.26 -1.35
CA LYS A 143 34.44 26.12 -1.73
C LYS A 143 34.73 26.65 -3.14
N LYS A 144 33.77 26.55 -4.07
CA LYS A 144 33.88 27.14 -5.42
C LYS A 144 33.78 28.67 -5.41
N ARG A 145 33.06 29.26 -4.46
CA ARG A 145 32.87 30.71 -4.34
C ARG A 145 34.02 31.42 -3.62
N ALA A 146 34.85 30.67 -2.90
CA ALA A 146 36.04 31.15 -2.20
C ALA A 146 37.34 31.04 -3.02
N ARG A 147 37.25 30.58 -4.27
CA ARG A 147 38.34 30.55 -5.26
C ARG A 147 38.08 31.60 -6.33
#